data_AF-A0AAE4Z739-F1
#
_entry.id   AF-A0AAE4Z739-F1
#
_cell.length_a   1.000
_cell.length_b   1.000
_cell.length_c   1.000
_cell.angle_alpha   90.00
_cell.angle_beta   90.00
_cell.angle_gamma   90.00
#
_symmetry.space_group_name_H-M   'P 1'
#
loop_
_entity.id
_entity.type
_entity.pdbx_description
1 polymer ?
#
loop_
_entity_poly.entity_id
_entity_poly.type
_entity_poly.pdbx_seq_one_letter_code
_entity_poly.pdbx_strand_id
1 'polypeptide(L)'
;MNERTPASVLDEYLVVESQLGDRVAFARLVDRWHARLLRHAYHYTQDGEAARDVAQESWIAVVRGLRSLEDPARFRAWVLRIVANKARDWIR
;
A
#
# COMPACT_ATOMS: atom_id res chain seq x y z
N MET A 1 10.44 -6.89 16.92
CA MET A 1 10.42 -8.22 16.28
C MET A 1 9.01 -8.39 15.73
N ASN A 2 8.83 -8.28 14.40
CA ASN A 2 7.50 -8.32 13.80
C ASN A 2 7.04 -9.79 13.82
N GLU A 3 6.06 -10.14 14.64
CA GLU A 3 5.49 -11.48 14.65
C GLU A 3 4.96 -11.80 13.25
N ARG A 4 5.46 -12.87 12.62
CA ARG A 4 4.92 -13.37 11.37
C ARG A 4 3.53 -13.92 11.65
N THR A 5 2.51 -13.21 11.19
CA THR A 5 1.13 -13.67 11.26
C THR A 5 0.75 -14.32 9.94
N PRO A 6 -0.26 -15.21 9.90
CA PRO A 6 -0.77 -15.75 8.64
C PRO A 6 -1.15 -14.65 7.63
N ALA A 7 -1.64 -13.50 8.13
CA ALA A 7 -1.97 -12.36 7.30
C ALA A 7 -0.72 -11.71 6.68
N SER A 8 0.38 -11.55 7.42
CA SER A 8 1.61 -10.97 6.87
C SER A 8 2.28 -11.90 5.87
N VAL A 9 2.26 -13.23 6.11
CA VAL A 9 2.77 -14.22 5.15
C VAL A 9 1.99 -14.19 3.84
N LEU A 10 0.66 -14.05 3.90
CA LEU A 10 -0.16 -13.88 2.70
C LEU A 10 0.16 -12.57 1.97
N ASP A 11 0.35 -11.47 2.68
CA ASP A 11 0.73 -10.19 2.07
C ASP A 11 2.12 -10.29 1.38
N GLU A 12 3.09 -10.95 2.03
CA GLU A 12 4.41 -11.27 1.45
C GLU A 12 4.28 -12.06 0.14
N TYR A 13 3.49 -13.14 0.16
CA TYR A 13 3.24 -13.97 -1.03
C TYR A 13 2.63 -13.16 -2.19
N LEU A 14 1.58 -12.39 -1.92
CA LEU A 14 0.92 -11.57 -2.93
C LEU A 14 1.85 -10.51 -3.52
N VAL A 15 2.75 -9.94 -2.72
CA VAL A 15 3.78 -9.01 -3.18
C VAL A 15 4.74 -9.70 -4.15
N VAL A 16 5.25 -10.88 -3.80
CA VAL A 16 6.16 -11.65 -4.66
C VAL A 16 5.52 -11.97 -6.01
N GLU A 17 4.30 -12.52 -6.01
CA GLU A 17 3.57 -12.84 -7.25
C GLU A 17 3.31 -11.57 -8.09
N SER A 18 2.96 -10.46 -7.44
CA SER A 18 2.76 -9.17 -8.12
C SER A 18 4.06 -8.66 -8.76
N GLN A 19 5.21 -8.84 -8.10
CA GLN A 19 6.52 -8.47 -8.65
C GLN A 19 6.86 -9.28 -9.91
N LEU A 20 6.49 -10.57 -9.91
CA LEU A 20 6.62 -11.47 -11.08
C LEU A 20 5.63 -11.14 -12.21
N GLY A 21 4.66 -10.25 -11.97
CA GLY A 21 3.73 -9.75 -12.99
C GLY A 21 2.33 -10.36 -12.90
N ASP A 22 2.02 -11.13 -11.87
CA ASP A 22 0.66 -11.63 -11.63
C ASP A 22 -0.28 -10.47 -11.25
N ARG A 23 -1.16 -10.11 -12.20
CA ARG A 23 -2.16 -9.06 -12.03
C ARG A 23 -3.27 -9.46 -11.07
N VAL A 24 -3.58 -10.75 -10.95
CA VAL A 24 -4.59 -11.27 -10.02
C VAL A 24 -4.06 -11.18 -8.58
N ALA A 25 -2.79 -11.52 -8.36
CA ALA A 25 -2.14 -11.30 -7.07
C ALA A 25 -2.15 -9.82 -6.68
N PHE A 26 -1.86 -8.93 -7.64
CA PHE A 26 -1.91 -7.49 -7.38
C PHE A 26 -3.33 -7.00 -7.04
N ALA A 27 -4.36 -7.45 -7.75
CA ALA A 27 -5.74 -7.12 -7.43
C ALA A 27 -6.13 -7.56 -6.01
N ARG A 28 -5.73 -8.78 -5.59
CA ARG A 28 -5.94 -9.28 -4.22
C ARG A 28 -5.19 -8.44 -3.18
N LEU A 29 -3.99 -7.97 -3.51
CA LEU A 29 -3.22 -7.08 -2.66
C LEU A 29 -3.95 -5.73 -2.50
N VAL A 30 -4.51 -5.18 -3.58
CA VAL A 30 -5.35 -3.97 -3.54
C VAL A 30 -6.56 -4.17 -2.65
N ASP A 31 -7.35 -5.23 -2.85
CA ASP A 31 -8.57 -5.49 -2.07
C ASP A 31 -8.29 -5.59 -0.57
N ARG A 32 -7.19 -6.25 -0.18
CA ARG A 32 -6.79 -6.39 1.23
C ARG A 32 -6.34 -5.08 1.88
N TRP A 33 -5.71 -4.19 1.11
CA TRP A 33 -5.03 -3.01 1.66
C TRP A 33 -5.78 -1.71 1.43
N HIS A 34 -6.66 -1.62 0.44
CA HIS A 34 -7.28 -0.36 0.02
C HIS A 34 -8.00 0.35 1.16
N ALA A 35 -8.82 -0.37 1.94
CA ALA A 35 -9.52 0.20 3.09
C ALA A 35 -8.55 0.68 4.20
N ARG A 36 -7.39 0.03 4.36
CA ARG A 36 -6.36 0.47 5.31
C ARG A 36 -5.65 1.73 4.83
N LEU A 37 -5.34 1.82 3.54
CA LEU A 37 -4.70 3.00 2.95
C LEU A 37 -5.65 4.20 2.97
N LEU A 38 -6.94 4.01 2.66
CA LEU A 38 -7.95 5.07 2.77
C LEU A 38 -8.05 5.62 4.20
N ARG A 39 -8.15 4.75 5.21
CA ARG A 39 -8.15 5.18 6.61
C ARG A 39 -6.88 5.91 6.99
N HIS A 40 -5.72 5.41 6.53
CA HIS A 40 -4.45 6.05 6.81
C HIS A 40 -4.34 7.44 6.16
N ALA A 41 -4.78 7.59 4.91
CA ALA A 41 -4.86 8.88 4.22
C ALA A 41 -5.82 9.84 4.95
N TYR A 42 -7.01 9.38 5.31
CA TYR A 42 -8.00 10.16 6.04
C TYR A 42 -7.47 10.71 7.36
N HIS A 43 -6.65 9.95 8.09
CA HIS A 43 -6.03 10.44 9.32
C HIS A 43 -5.18 11.71 9.09
N TYR A 44 -4.60 11.90 7.91
CA TYR A 44 -3.87 13.12 7.55
C TYR A 44 -4.80 14.19 6.98
N THR A 45 -5.67 13.84 6.04
CA THR A 45 -6.45 14.83 5.28
C THR A 45 -7.67 15.35 6.04
N GLN A 46 -8.24 14.55 6.95
CA GLN A 46 -9.55 14.80 7.59
C GLN A 46 -10.69 15.09 6.58
N ASP A 47 -10.51 14.65 5.34
CA ASP A 47 -11.43 14.85 4.22
C ASP A 47 -11.52 13.55 3.39
N GLY A 48 -12.74 13.13 3.09
CA GLY A 48 -13.02 11.85 2.43
C GLY A 48 -12.76 11.84 0.92
N GLU A 49 -12.86 12.98 0.23
CA GLU A 49 -12.48 13.10 -1.18
C GLU A 49 -10.96 13.15 -1.30
N ALA A 50 -10.31 13.99 -0.53
CA ALA A 50 -8.86 14.07 -0.44
C ALA A 50 -8.22 12.72 -0.09
N ALA A 51 -8.81 11.98 0.85
CA ALA A 51 -8.31 10.65 1.23
C ALA A 51 -8.39 9.65 0.06
N ARG A 52 -9.43 9.74 -0.79
CA ARG A 52 -9.57 8.90 -1.98
C ARG A 52 -8.51 9.25 -3.03
N ASP A 53 -8.26 10.53 -3.26
CA ASP A 53 -7.24 11.01 -4.19
C ASP A 53 -5.84 10.57 -3.74
N VAL A 54 -5.50 10.78 -2.47
CA VAL A 54 -4.23 10.33 -1.87
C VAL A 54 -4.06 8.81 -1.99
N ALA A 55 -5.11 8.03 -1.71
CA ALA A 55 -5.06 6.58 -1.83
C ALA A 55 -4.85 6.13 -3.29
N GLN A 56 -5.51 6.77 -4.24
CA GLN A 56 -5.33 6.52 -5.67
C GLN A 56 -3.89 6.81 -6.12
N GLU A 57 -3.36 7.98 -5.78
CA GLU A 57 -1.96 8.32 -6.08
C GLU A 57 -0.97 7.36 -5.42
N SER A 58 -1.27 6.91 -4.21
CA SER A 58 -0.46 5.92 -3.51
C SER A 58 -0.45 4.58 -4.23
N TRP A 59 -1.59 4.11 -4.76
CA TRP A 59 -1.63 2.90 -5.57
C TRP A 59 -0.87 3.03 -6.88
N ILE A 60 -0.90 4.19 -7.53
CA ILE A 60 -0.08 4.47 -8.71
C ILE A 60 1.42 4.38 -8.36
N ALA A 61 1.84 4.95 -7.23
CA ALA A 61 3.21 4.85 -6.75
C ALA A 61 3.59 3.41 -6.38
N VAL A 62 2.66 2.64 -5.78
CA VAL A 62 2.85 1.23 -5.48
C VAL A 62 3.09 0.44 -6.75
N VAL A 63 2.24 0.54 -7.78
CA VAL A 63 2.42 -0.18 -9.05
C VAL A 63 3.80 0.10 -9.66
N ARG A 64 4.25 1.36 -9.63
CA ARG A 64 5.55 1.78 -10.17
C ARG A 64 6.74 1.29 -9.35
N GLY A 65 6.60 1.21 -8.02
CA GLY A 65 7.69 0.90 -7.11
C GLY A 65 7.73 -0.54 -6.58
N LEU A 66 6.65 -1.32 -6.74
CA LEU A 66 6.53 -2.63 -6.09
C LEU A 66 7.64 -3.59 -6.53
N ARG A 67 8.04 -3.57 -7.81
CA ARG A 67 9.15 -4.36 -8.34
C ARG A 67 10.51 -4.03 -7.72
N SER A 68 10.68 -2.82 -7.18
CA SER A 68 11.90 -2.40 -6.49
C SER A 68 11.89 -2.65 -4.98
N LEU A 69 10.79 -3.18 -4.43
CA LEU A 69 10.73 -3.54 -3.01
C LEU A 69 11.55 -4.81 -2.76
N GLU A 70 12.76 -4.66 -2.23
CA GLU A 70 13.72 -5.76 -2.01
C GLU A 70 13.22 -6.81 -1.00
N ASP A 71 12.52 -6.36 0.04
CA ASP A 71 11.99 -7.23 1.10
C ASP A 71 10.44 -7.16 1.12
N PRO A 72 9.75 -8.18 0.57
CA PRO A 72 8.29 -8.28 0.60
C PRO A 72 7.68 -8.19 2.00
N ALA A 73 8.39 -8.64 3.04
CA ALA A 73 7.91 -8.58 4.43
C ALA A 73 7.79 -7.14 4.95
N ARG A 74 8.43 -6.18 4.28
CA ARG A 74 8.36 -4.75 4.60
C ARG A 74 7.23 -4.02 3.87
N PHE A 75 6.43 -4.71 3.05
CA PHE A 75 5.37 -4.09 2.26
C PHE A 75 4.46 -3.18 3.10
N ARG A 76 4.03 -3.61 4.30
CA ARG A 76 3.21 -2.80 5.21
C ARG A 76 3.85 -1.45 5.52
N ALA A 77 5.08 -1.44 6.00
CA ALA A 77 5.77 -0.20 6.37
C ALA A 77 6.04 0.67 5.13
N TRP A 78 6.40 0.01 4.02
CA TRP A 78 6.67 0.67 2.76
C TRP A 78 5.45 1.37 2.17
N VAL A 79 4.28 0.70 2.11
CA VAL A 79 3.04 1.26 1.54
C VAL A 79 2.45 2.37 2.41
N LEU A 80 2.49 2.23 3.74
CA LEU A 80 2.02 3.27 4.65
C LEU A 80 2.88 4.54 4.55
N ARG A 81 4.20 4.38 4.34
CA ARG A 81 5.09 5.53 4.08
C ARG A 81 4.75 6.24 2.77
N ILE A 82 4.41 5.50 1.71
CA ILE A 82 3.95 6.11 0.45
C ILE A 82 2.70 6.98 0.70
N VAL A 83 1.70 6.43 1.38
CA VAL A 83 0.47 7.18 1.71
C VAL A 83 0.78 8.42 2.54
N ALA A 84 1.61 8.29 3.58
CA ALA A 84 1.97 9.42 4.43
C ALA A 84 2.72 10.52 3.66
N ASN A 85 3.55 10.17 2.69
CA ASN A 85 4.21 11.16 1.83
C ASN A 85 3.21 11.85 0.91
N LYS A 86 2.33 11.08 0.25
CA LYS A 86 1.28 11.63 -0.62
C LYS A 86 0.30 12.53 0.11
N ALA A 87 -0.09 12.16 1.31
CA ALA A 87 -0.95 13.01 2.15
C ALA A 87 -0.26 14.32 2.53
N ARG A 88 1.03 14.30 2.87
CA ARG A 88 1.79 15.53 3.17
C ARG A 88 1.94 16.43 1.95
N ASP A 89 2.15 15.85 0.77
CA ASP A 89 2.23 16.60 -0.48
C ASP A 89 0.89 17.28 -0.80
N TRP A 90 -0.24 16.63 -0.49
CA TRP A 90 -1.59 17.19 -0.68
C TRP A 90 -1.92 18.32 0.30
N ILE A 91 -1.47 18.25 1.56
CA ILE A 91 -1.73 19.26 2.60
C ILE A 91 -0.95 20.56 2.35
N ARG A 92 0.19 20.47 1.67
CA ARG A 92 1.11 21.59 1.46
C ARG A 92 0.61 22.56 0.41
#